data_AF-A0A538CYA3-F1
#
_entry.id   AF-A0A538CYA3-F1
#
_cell.length_a   1.000
_cell.length_b   1.000
_cell.length_c   1.000
_cell.angle_alpha   90.00
_cell.angle_beta   90.00
_cell.angle_gamma   90.00
#
_symmetry.space_group_name_H-M   'P 1'
#
loop_
_entity.id
_entity.type
_entity.pdbx_description
1 polymer ?
#
loop_
_entity_poly.entity_id
_entity_poly.type
_entity_poly.pdbx_seq_one_letter_code
_entity_poly.pdbx_strand_id
1 'polypeptide(L)'
;MKFPLRSTIQIGSYVAKQKRAGARFPLVLMLEPTLACNIACIGCGKIREYESNKARLSVEECVDAGVQCPAPVVSICGGEPLVYKGIEDVVEGMLEMQKNIELCTNALKLE
;
A
#
# COMPACT_ATOMS: atom_id res chain seq x y z
N MET A 1 -17.67 3.22 11.50
CA MET A 1 -17.10 3.79 10.25
C MET A 1 -17.77 3.09 9.07
N LYS A 2 -18.45 3.82 8.17
CA LYS A 2 -19.02 3.23 6.95
C LYS A 2 -17.96 3.37 5.86
N PHE A 3 -17.51 2.25 5.29
CA PHE A 3 -16.65 2.29 4.10
C PHE A 3 -17.41 2.93 2.94
N PRO A 4 -16.72 3.63 2.02
CA PRO A 4 -17.36 4.17 0.82
C PRO A 4 -18.10 3.06 0.05
N LEU A 5 -19.31 3.38 -0.42
CA LEU A 5 -20.17 2.41 -1.11
C LEU A 5 -19.48 1.86 -2.37
N ARG A 6 -18.78 2.73 -3.10
CA ARG A 6 -17.99 2.37 -4.29
C ARG A 6 -16.95 1.29 -3.99
N SER A 7 -16.14 1.49 -2.94
CA SER A 7 -15.12 0.53 -2.49
C SER A 7 -15.75 -0.80 -2.08
N THR A 8 -16.85 -0.75 -1.33
CA THR A 8 -17.59 -1.95 -0.89
C THR A 8 -18.07 -2.77 -2.07
N ILE A 9 -18.69 -2.13 -3.07
CA ILE A 9 -19.19 -2.79 -4.29
C ILE A 9 -18.02 -3.38 -5.09
N GLN A 10 -16.95 -2.61 -5.29
CA GLN A 10 -15.79 -3.05 -6.07
C GLN A 10 -15.13 -4.29 -5.43
N ILE A 11 -14.80 -4.23 -4.14
CA ILE A 11 -14.17 -5.33 -3.40
C ILE A 11 -15.11 -6.54 -3.36
N GLY A 12 -16.40 -6.34 -3.06
CA GLY A 12 -17.39 -7.40 -3.02
C GLY A 12 -17.55 -8.12 -4.36
N SER A 13 -17.59 -7.37 -5.47
CA SER A 13 -17.68 -7.93 -6.82
C SER A 13 -16.43 -8.73 -7.21
N TYR A 14 -15.24 -8.25 -6.85
CA TYR A 14 -13.97 -8.94 -7.06
C TYR A 14 -13.94 -10.27 -6.29
N VAL A 15 -14.25 -10.25 -4.99
CA VAL A 15 -14.27 -11.45 -4.15
C VAL A 15 -15.29 -12.48 -4.68
N ALA A 16 -16.49 -12.05 -5.05
CA ALA A 16 -17.51 -12.95 -5.61
C ALA A 16 -17.06 -13.58 -6.94
N LYS A 17 -16.44 -12.79 -7.84
CA LYS A 17 -15.88 -13.29 -9.10
C LYS A 17 -14.78 -14.33 -8.84
N GLN A 18 -13.83 -14.04 -7.97
CA GLN A 18 -12.70 -14.92 -7.72
C GLN A 18 -13.10 -16.20 -6.97
N LYS A 19 -14.03 -16.11 -6.01
CA LYS A 19 -14.59 -17.30 -5.34
C LYS A 19 -15.26 -18.27 -6.33
N ARG A 20 -15.97 -17.74 -7.33
CA ARG A 20 -16.56 -18.58 -8.40
C ARG A 20 -15.51 -19.22 -9.30
N ALA A 21 -14.36 -18.58 -9.52
CA ALA A 21 -13.26 -19.14 -10.29
C ALA A 21 -12.51 -20.28 -9.55
N GLY A 22 -12.71 -20.41 -8.23
CA GLY A 22 -12.23 -21.55 -7.44
C GLY A 22 -10.73 -21.56 -7.11
N ALA A 23 -9.97 -20.55 -7.56
CA ALA A 23 -8.55 -20.40 -7.26
C ALA A 23 -8.31 -19.48 -6.06
N ARG A 24 -7.10 -19.55 -5.47
CA ARG A 24 -6.65 -18.53 -4.49
C ARG A 24 -6.37 -17.23 -5.23
N PHE A 25 -6.73 -16.10 -4.61
CA PHE A 25 -6.60 -14.78 -5.21
C PHE A 25 -6.10 -13.76 -4.17
N PRO A 26 -5.29 -12.76 -4.58
CA PRO A 26 -4.86 -11.70 -3.69
C PRO A 26 -6.01 -10.72 -3.46
N LEU A 27 -6.18 -10.24 -2.24
CA LEU A 27 -7.17 -9.22 -1.89
C LEU A 27 -6.55 -7.84 -1.65
N VAL A 28 -5.33 -7.83 -1.10
CA VAL A 28 -4.60 -6.62 -0.75
C VAL A 28 -3.16 -6.76 -1.25
N LEU A 29 -2.66 -5.74 -1.95
CA LEU A 29 -1.24 -5.56 -2.21
C LEU A 29 -0.64 -4.78 -1.02
N MET A 30 0.32 -5.38 -0.31
CA MET A 30 1.12 -4.68 0.68
C MET A 30 2.33 -4.07 -0.03
N LEU A 31 2.35 -2.75 -0.16
CA LEU A 31 3.40 -2.01 -0.87
C LEU A 31 4.23 -1.21 0.13
N GLU A 32 5.54 -1.38 0.11
CA GLU A 32 6.47 -0.64 0.96
C GLU A 32 7.45 0.16 0.10
N PRO A 33 7.14 1.41 -0.27
CA PRO A 33 8.03 2.22 -1.12
C PRO A 33 9.38 2.51 -0.47
N THR A 34 9.44 2.51 0.87
CA THR A 34 10.68 2.68 1.62
C THR A 34 10.66 1.99 2.97
N LEU A 35 11.84 1.56 3.43
CA LEU A 35 12.06 1.10 4.81
C LEU A 35 12.46 2.23 5.77
N ALA A 36 12.71 3.44 5.26
CA ALA A 36 13.05 4.59 6.09
C ALA A 36 11.84 5.08 6.92
N CYS A 37 12.10 5.56 8.14
CA CYS A 37 11.10 6.11 9.05
C CYS A 37 11.64 7.35 9.77
N ASN A 38 10.76 8.23 10.23
CA ASN A 38 11.06 9.42 11.03
C ASN A 38 10.78 9.25 12.54
N ILE A 39 10.39 8.06 12.97
CA ILE A 39 10.17 7.72 14.38
C ILE A 39 10.78 6.35 14.72
N ALA A 40 11.38 6.24 15.91
CA ALA A 40 11.91 5.00 16.45
C ALA A 40 10.92 4.39 17.47
N CYS A 41 9.81 3.82 16.97
CA CYS A 41 8.81 3.20 17.84
C CYS A 41 9.38 2.00 18.60
N ILE A 42 9.09 1.90 19.90
CA ILE A 42 9.63 0.87 20.83
C ILE A 42 9.40 -0.57 20.32
N GLY A 43 8.29 -0.82 19.62
CA GLY A 43 7.93 -2.14 19.08
C GLY A 43 8.33 -2.40 17.62
N CYS A 44 9.04 -1.48 16.94
CA CYS A 44 9.29 -1.61 15.52
C CYS A 44 10.47 -2.54 15.21
N GLY A 45 10.18 -3.71 14.62
CA GLY A 45 11.22 -4.65 14.15
C GLY A 45 12.14 -4.04 13.10
N LYS A 46 11.62 -3.19 12.20
CA LYS A 46 12.43 -2.55 11.15
C LYS A 46 13.52 -1.64 11.70
N ILE A 47 13.20 -0.85 12.74
CA ILE A 47 14.20 -0.02 13.40
C ILE A 47 15.16 -0.86 14.23
N ARG A 48 14.66 -1.87 14.95
CA ARG A 48 15.50 -2.69 15.84
C ARG A 48 16.48 -3.61 15.10
N GLU A 49 16.06 -4.18 13.98
CA GLU A 49 16.80 -5.22 13.27
C GLU A 49 17.44 -4.70 11.97
N TYR A 50 16.88 -3.63 11.38
CA TYR A 50 17.24 -3.16 10.04
C TYR A 50 17.49 -1.64 9.97
N GLU A 51 17.92 -1.00 11.06
CA GLU A 51 18.09 0.47 11.14
C GLU A 51 18.92 1.08 9.99
N SER A 52 19.96 0.36 9.57
CA SER A 52 20.86 0.78 8.49
C SER A 52 20.25 0.62 7.09
N ASN A 53 19.18 -0.17 6.96
CA ASN A 53 18.53 -0.44 5.69
C ASN A 53 17.47 0.62 5.38
N LYS A 54 17.85 1.58 4.55
CA LYS A 54 16.97 2.63 4.01
C LYS A 54 16.64 2.38 2.55
N ALA A 55 16.44 1.11 2.18
CA ALA A 55 16.02 0.72 0.85
C ALA A 55 14.74 1.45 0.43
N ARG A 56 14.67 1.72 -0.86
CA ARG A 56 13.59 2.46 -1.50
C ARG A 56 13.36 1.85 -2.87
N LEU A 57 12.11 1.72 -3.23
CA LEU A 57 11.72 1.49 -4.61
C LEU A 57 11.73 2.84 -5.34
N SER A 58 11.89 2.79 -6.65
CA SER A 58 11.51 3.86 -7.56
C SER A 58 9.97 3.95 -7.66
N VAL A 59 9.47 5.08 -8.16
CA VAL A 59 8.02 5.25 -8.41
C VAL A 59 7.56 4.22 -9.44
N GLU A 60 8.36 4.00 -10.48
CA GLU A 60 8.09 3.04 -11.55
C GLU A 60 7.96 1.62 -11.01
N GLU A 61 8.85 1.18 -10.12
CA GLU A 61 8.74 -0.14 -9.47
C GLU A 61 7.48 -0.26 -8.61
N CYS A 62 7.11 0.80 -7.89
CA CYS A 62 5.87 0.82 -7.11
C CYS A 62 4.62 0.71 -8.00
N VAL A 63 4.57 1.45 -9.10
CA VAL A 63 3.45 1.43 -10.05
C VAL A 63 3.39 0.08 -10.76
N ASP A 64 4.53 -0.47 -11.20
CA ASP A 64 4.61 -1.78 -11.84
C ASP A 64 4.10 -2.91 -10.91
N ALA A 65 4.43 -2.87 -9.62
CA ALA A 65 3.85 -3.79 -8.62
C ALA A 65 2.31 -3.70 -8.57
N GLY A 66 1.76 -2.49 -8.71
CA GLY A 66 0.32 -2.27 -8.84
C GLY A 66 -0.28 -2.87 -10.10
N VAL A 67 0.41 -2.75 -11.24
CA VAL A 67 -0.01 -3.32 -12.53
C VAL A 67 0.00 -4.85 -12.49
N GLN A 68 1.04 -5.45 -11.92
CA GLN A 68 1.19 -6.90 -11.85
C GLN A 68 0.22 -7.55 -10.86
N CYS A 69 -0.17 -6.84 -9.80
CA CYS A 69 -1.05 -7.39 -8.76
C CYS A 69 -2.54 -7.07 -9.05
N PRO A 70 -3.40 -8.09 -9.25
CA PRO A 70 -4.82 -7.88 -9.53
C PRO A 70 -5.66 -7.50 -8.30
N ALA A 71 -5.03 -7.32 -7.13
CA ALA A 71 -5.72 -6.96 -5.90
C ALA A 71 -6.48 -5.61 -6.04
N PRO A 72 -7.75 -5.53 -5.59
CA PRO A 72 -8.54 -4.30 -5.65
C PRO A 72 -8.16 -3.28 -4.56
N VAL A 73 -7.33 -3.68 -3.60
CA VAL A 73 -6.85 -2.84 -2.50
C VAL A 73 -5.33 -2.81 -2.51
N VAL A 74 -4.74 -1.64 -2.25
CA VAL A 74 -3.32 -1.47 -1.98
C VAL A 74 -3.17 -0.79 -0.63
N SER A 75 -2.42 -1.42 0.27
CA SER A 75 -1.98 -0.81 1.53
C SER A 75 -0.56 -0.31 1.32
N ILE A 76 -0.41 1.01 1.28
CA ILE A 76 0.89 1.68 1.13
C ILE A 76 1.44 1.89 2.54
N CYS A 77 2.44 1.09 2.87
CA CYS A 77 3.12 1.03 4.16
C CYS A 77 4.61 1.41 3.97
N GLY A 78 5.48 0.92 4.86
CA GLY A 78 6.92 1.12 4.78
C GLY A 78 7.56 1.15 6.15
N GLY A 79 8.56 2.01 6.33
CA GLY A 79 8.86 2.59 7.64
C GLY A 79 7.84 3.69 7.97
N GLU A 80 7.91 4.79 7.24
CA GLU A 80 6.86 5.81 7.15
C GLU A 80 6.65 6.21 5.67
N PRO A 81 5.49 5.95 5.07
CA PRO A 81 5.27 6.27 3.65
C PRO A 81 5.39 7.76 3.34
N LEU A 82 5.00 8.66 4.26
CA LEU A 82 5.03 10.11 4.03
C LEU A 82 6.44 10.73 4.09
N VAL A 83 7.49 9.94 4.36
CA VAL A 83 8.88 10.39 4.14
C VAL A 83 9.42 10.03 2.75
N TYR A 84 8.70 9.20 1.99
CA TYR A 84 9.07 8.84 0.62
C TYR A 84 8.73 9.99 -0.35
N LYS A 85 9.73 10.47 -1.09
CA LYS A 85 9.58 11.67 -1.93
C LYS A 85 8.58 11.51 -3.09
N GLY A 86 8.43 10.31 -3.64
CA GLY A 86 7.53 10.05 -4.77
C GLY A 86 6.17 9.50 -4.36
N ILE A 87 5.73 9.75 -3.11
CA ILE A 87 4.50 9.13 -2.59
C ILE A 87 3.26 9.59 -3.36
N GLU A 88 3.21 10.85 -3.79
CA GLU A 88 2.10 11.42 -4.57
C GLU A 88 1.98 10.70 -5.93
N ASP A 89 3.09 10.54 -6.65
CA ASP A 89 3.11 9.85 -7.95
C ASP A 89 2.69 8.38 -7.81
N VAL A 90 3.11 7.70 -6.73
CA VAL A 90 2.69 6.32 -6.44
C VAL A 90 1.19 6.26 -6.17
N VAL A 91 0.67 7.19 -5.36
CA VAL A 91 -0.77 7.26 -5.07
C VAL A 91 -1.56 7.54 -6.35
N GLU A 92 -1.11 8.47 -7.19
CA GLU A 92 -1.73 8.80 -8.47
C GLU A 92 -1.80 7.57 -9.39
N GLY A 93 -0.68 6.87 -9.59
CA GLY A 93 -0.67 5.64 -10.41
C GLY A 93 -1.63 4.56 -9.88
N MET A 94 -1.77 4.42 -8.56
CA MET A 94 -2.74 3.48 -7.96
C MET A 94 -4.19 3.93 -8.16
N LEU A 95 -4.46 5.25 -8.10
CA LEU A 95 -5.77 5.82 -8.37
C LEU A 95 -6.19 5.65 -9.83
N GLU A 96 -5.27 5.84 -10.78
CA GLU A 96 -5.51 5.61 -12.20
C GLU A 96 -5.95 4.15 -12.46
N MET A 97 -5.31 3.19 -11.78
CA MET A 97 -5.69 1.78 -11.78
C MET A 97 -7.00 1.47 -11.02
N GLN A 98 -7.68 2.48 -10.49
CA GLN A 98 -8.92 2.37 -9.71
C GLN A 98 -8.78 1.48 -8.47
N LYS A 99 -7.59 1.40 -7.87
CA LYS A 99 -7.36 0.65 -6.64
C LYS A 99 -7.88 1.44 -5.43
N ASN A 100 -8.33 0.73 -4.41
CA ASN A 100 -8.62 1.34 -3.11
C ASN A 100 -7.32 1.48 -2.35
N ILE A 101 -6.97 2.68 -1.95
CA ILE A 101 -5.70 2.98 -1.30
C ILE A 101 -5.93 3.12 0.19
N GLU A 102 -5.16 2.38 0.97
CA GLU A 102 -4.98 2.58 2.41
C GLU A 102 -3.57 3.08 2.64
N LEU A 103 -3.42 4.31 3.15
CA LEU A 103 -2.13 4.90 3.47
C LEU A 103 -1.83 4.71 4.96
N CYS A 104 -0.89 3.82 5.27
CA CYS A 104 -0.54 3.46 6.65
C CYS A 104 0.57 4.38 7.18
N THR A 105 0.18 5.51 7.78
CA THR A 105 1.11 6.51 8.33
C THR A 105 1.10 6.55 9.85
N ASN A 106 2.23 6.95 10.44
CA ASN A 106 2.38 7.30 11.86
C ASN A 106 1.80 8.68 12.23
N ALA A 107 1.23 9.40 11.26
CA ALA A 107 0.56 10.68 11.43
C ALA A 107 1.42 11.86 11.88
N LEU A 108 2.76 11.76 11.86
CA LEU A 108 3.65 12.88 12.16
C LEU A 108 3.79 13.88 10.99
N LYS A 109 3.34 13.53 9.80
CA LYS A 109 3.45 14.34 8.57
C LYS A 109 2.12 14.35 7.80
N LEU A 110 1.08 14.95 8.35
CA LEU A 110 -0.24 15.04 7.69
C LEU A 110 -0.48 16.38 6.96
N GLU A 111 0.45 17.32 7.10
CA GLU A 111 0.41 18.69 6.60
C GLU A 111 1.32 18.90 5.39
#